data_AF-A0A7W6LEA4-F1
#
_entry.id   AF-A0A7W6LEA4-F1
#
_cell.length_a   1.000
_cell.length_b   1.000
_cell.length_c   1.000
_cell.angle_alpha   90.00
_cell.angle_beta   90.00
_cell.angle_gamma   90.00
#
_symmetry.space_group_name_H-M   'P 1'
#
loop_
_entity.id
_entity.type
_entity.pdbx_description
1 polymer ?
#
loop_
_entity_poly.entity_id
_entity_poly.type
_entity_poly.pdbx_seq_one_letter_code
_entity_poly.pdbx_strand_id
1 'polypeptide(L)'
;MRIGIIGQKWLAAEVFKALRPVHEIAFVAVPSQQDRLWQLAMETDVPAYCYGGCGLDALAGQAADLILCAHAFVFVPAHIREQARYCIGYHPSLLPLHPGRHAVADAVAAGDRITGGTVYHLTDAMDGGPIAFQDWCFIGKGETPADLWRRALGPMGLELLLKATDHLAVYGFIPAEEQEL
;
A
#
# COMPACT_ATOMS: atom_id res chain seq x y z
N MET A 1 -15.57 -1.75 -8.38
CA MET A 1 -15.41 -2.41 -7.07
C MET A 1 -15.49 -1.36 -5.97
N ARG A 2 -15.80 -1.78 -4.75
CA ARG A 2 -15.71 -0.96 -3.53
C ARG A 2 -14.31 -1.11 -2.94
N ILE A 3 -13.59 -0.01 -2.79
CA ILE A 3 -12.19 -0.03 -2.34
C ILE A 3 -12.03 0.80 -1.07
N GLY A 4 -11.48 0.20 -0.02
CA GLY A 4 -11.00 0.90 1.16
C GLY A 4 -9.53 1.25 1.00
N ILE A 5 -9.14 2.50 1.23
CA ILE A 5 -7.73 2.93 1.13
C ILE A 5 -7.21 3.30 2.53
N ILE A 6 -6.19 2.60 2.99
CA ILE A 6 -5.51 2.88 4.26
C ILE A 6 -4.10 3.37 3.93
N GLY A 7 -3.75 4.58 4.33
CA GLY A 7 -2.47 5.13 3.90
C GLY A 7 -2.28 6.60 4.20
N GLN A 8 -1.22 7.16 3.63
CA GLN A 8 -0.84 8.56 3.82
C GLN A 8 0.11 9.06 2.74
N LYS A 9 0.39 10.36 2.80
CA LYS A 9 1.38 11.09 2.00
C LYS A 9 1.08 10.98 0.51
N TRP A 10 2.13 11.13 -0.30
CA TRP A 10 2.02 11.17 -1.76
C TRP A 10 1.42 9.89 -2.34
N LEU A 11 1.91 8.71 -1.94
CA LEU A 11 1.50 7.45 -2.57
C LEU A 11 -0.01 7.20 -2.41
N ALA A 12 -0.53 7.31 -1.19
CA ALA A 12 -1.96 7.07 -0.94
C ALA A 12 -2.85 8.13 -1.61
N ALA A 13 -2.39 9.38 -1.66
CA ALA A 13 -3.08 10.45 -2.37
C ALA A 13 -3.17 10.19 -3.89
N GLU A 14 -2.08 9.72 -4.52
CA GLU A 14 -2.11 9.40 -5.96
C GLU A 14 -2.93 8.14 -6.26
N VAL A 15 -2.88 7.12 -5.39
CA VAL A 15 -3.78 5.95 -5.49
C VAL A 15 -5.24 6.38 -5.43
N PHE A 16 -5.62 7.23 -4.47
CA PHE A 16 -6.99 7.74 -4.35
C PHE A 16 -7.44 8.48 -5.62
N LYS A 17 -6.62 9.39 -6.15
CA LYS A 17 -6.92 10.13 -7.39
C LYS A 17 -7.08 9.22 -8.59
N ALA A 18 -6.25 8.18 -8.71
CA ALA A 18 -6.27 7.26 -9.82
C ALA A 18 -7.48 6.31 -9.78
N LEU A 19 -7.86 5.82 -8.61
CA LEU A 19 -8.93 4.82 -8.47
C LEU A 19 -10.34 5.42 -8.40
N ARG A 20 -10.51 6.60 -7.80
CA ARG A 20 -11.83 7.23 -7.59
C ARG A 20 -12.66 7.43 -8.88
N PRO A 21 -12.08 7.81 -10.04
CA PRO A 21 -12.87 7.97 -11.27
C PRO A 21 -13.46 6.67 -11.83
N VAL A 22 -12.91 5.51 -11.44
CA VAL A 22 -13.25 4.20 -12.03
C VAL A 22 -13.81 3.20 -11.01
N HIS A 23 -13.70 3.49 -9.72
CA HIS A 23 -14.16 2.65 -8.62
C HIS A 23 -14.86 3.46 -7.52
N GLU A 24 -15.72 2.78 -6.75
CA GLU A 24 -16.30 3.36 -5.55
C GLU A 24 -15.25 3.29 -4.43
N ILE A 25 -14.83 4.44 -3.91
CA ILE A 25 -13.98 4.48 -2.70
C ILE A 25 -14.90 4.41 -1.49
N ALA A 26 -14.91 3.26 -0.81
CA ALA A 26 -15.79 3.00 0.33
C ALA A 26 -15.39 3.84 1.55
N PHE A 27 -14.09 3.97 1.78
CA PHE A 27 -13.53 4.82 2.84
C PHE A 27 -12.06 5.13 2.57
N VAL A 28 -11.56 6.16 3.24
CA VAL A 28 -10.13 6.38 3.44
C VAL A 28 -9.78 6.38 4.93
N ALA A 29 -8.62 5.86 5.28
CA ALA A 29 -8.10 5.89 6.64
C ALA A 29 -6.67 6.41 6.68
N VAL A 30 -6.42 7.43 7.50
CA VAL A 30 -5.15 8.18 7.57
C VAL A 30 -4.68 8.35 9.02
N PRO A 31 -3.37 8.53 9.27
CA PRO A 31 -2.86 8.77 10.62
C PRO A 31 -3.07 10.21 11.10
N SER A 32 -3.38 11.16 10.21
CA SER A 32 -3.49 12.57 10.56
C SER A 32 -4.46 13.28 9.63
N GLN A 33 -5.26 14.19 10.19
CA GLN A 33 -6.13 15.08 9.41
C GLN A 33 -5.35 16.11 8.59
N GLN A 34 -4.06 16.30 8.86
CA GLN A 34 -3.18 17.14 8.05
C GLN A 34 -2.61 16.38 6.84
N ASP A 35 -2.86 15.08 6.72
CA ASP A 35 -2.37 14.28 5.60
C ASP A 35 -3.03 14.68 4.27
N ARG A 36 -2.28 14.57 3.17
CA ARG A 36 -2.79 14.90 1.84
C ARG A 36 -4.00 14.06 1.44
N LEU A 37 -4.05 12.77 1.80
CA LEU A 37 -5.20 11.92 1.51
C LEU A 37 -6.45 12.37 2.26
N TRP A 38 -6.30 12.84 3.51
CA TRP A 38 -7.42 13.42 4.27
C TRP A 38 -8.02 14.61 3.53
N GLN A 39 -7.17 15.57 3.16
CA GLN A 39 -7.61 16.81 2.50
C GLN A 39 -8.35 16.50 1.21
N LEU A 40 -7.82 15.58 0.39
CA LEU A 40 -8.49 15.12 -0.84
C LEU A 40 -9.84 14.44 -0.57
N ALA A 41 -9.97 13.66 0.51
CA ALA A 41 -11.23 13.03 0.84
C ALA A 41 -12.28 14.04 1.34
N MET A 42 -11.86 15.07 2.09
CA MET A 42 -12.75 16.14 2.59
C MET A 42 -13.32 17.03 1.48
N GLU A 43 -12.70 17.06 0.30
CA GLU A 43 -13.25 17.71 -0.90
C GLU A 43 -14.35 16.88 -1.56
N THR A 44 -14.80 15.80 -0.90
CA THR A 44 -15.65 14.77 -1.47
C THR A 44 -16.58 14.13 -0.44
N ASP A 45 -17.52 13.30 -0.89
CA ASP A 45 -18.41 12.55 0.00
C ASP A 45 -17.84 11.21 0.51
N VAL A 46 -16.56 10.92 0.26
CA VAL A 46 -15.94 9.67 0.72
C VAL A 46 -15.73 9.72 2.24
N PRO A 47 -16.22 8.72 3.01
CA PRO A 47 -15.96 8.63 4.44
C PRO A 47 -14.45 8.62 4.73
N ALA A 48 -14.01 9.52 5.61
CA ALA A 48 -12.60 9.62 6.01
C ALA A 48 -12.44 9.40 7.51
N TYR A 49 -11.48 8.53 7.87
CA TYR A 49 -11.19 8.16 9.24
C TYR A 49 -9.76 8.55 9.59
N CYS A 50 -9.58 9.31 10.67
CA CYS A 50 -8.26 9.64 11.19
C CYS A 50 -7.97 8.71 12.37
N TYR A 51 -7.14 7.69 12.16
CA TYR A 51 -6.81 6.72 13.20
C TYR A 51 -5.74 7.22 14.17
N GLY A 52 -4.95 8.24 13.82
CA GLY A 52 -3.90 8.74 14.72
C GLY A 52 -2.91 7.65 15.08
N GLY A 53 -2.95 7.25 16.36
CA GLY A 53 -2.27 6.07 16.90
C GLY A 53 -3.23 5.06 17.57
N CYS A 54 -4.55 5.24 17.42
CA CYS A 54 -5.58 4.45 18.11
C CYS A 54 -5.91 3.12 17.42
N GLY A 55 -5.28 2.80 16.28
CA GLY A 55 -5.59 1.62 15.49
C GLY A 55 -6.81 1.80 14.59
N LEU A 56 -7.23 0.72 13.94
CA LEU A 56 -8.20 0.75 12.83
C LEU A 56 -9.60 0.29 13.21
N ASP A 57 -9.89 0.09 14.50
CA ASP A 57 -11.19 -0.44 14.98
C ASP A 57 -12.38 0.44 14.58
N ALA A 58 -12.17 1.75 14.36
CA ALA A 58 -13.19 2.66 13.85
C ALA A 58 -13.69 2.31 12.43
N LEU A 59 -12.96 1.46 11.70
CA LEU A 59 -13.35 0.93 10.39
C LEU A 59 -14.24 -0.32 10.50
N ALA A 60 -14.59 -0.79 11.70
CA ALA A 60 -15.47 -1.94 11.88
C ALA A 60 -16.81 -1.75 11.15
N GLY A 61 -17.20 -2.74 10.33
CA GLY A 61 -18.43 -2.74 9.55
C GLY A 61 -18.36 -1.99 8.21
N GLN A 62 -17.18 -1.48 7.82
CA GLN A 62 -16.97 -0.83 6.52
C GLN A 62 -16.66 -1.86 5.42
N ALA A 63 -17.71 -2.39 4.79
CA ALA A 63 -17.58 -3.39 3.75
C ALA A 63 -16.93 -2.85 2.45
N ALA A 64 -15.93 -3.57 1.96
CA ALA A 64 -15.24 -3.30 0.69
C ALA A 64 -14.96 -4.62 -0.06
N ASP A 65 -14.70 -4.56 -1.37
CA ASP A 65 -14.21 -5.71 -2.13
C ASP A 65 -12.69 -5.88 -1.94
N LEU A 66 -11.99 -4.75 -1.81
CA LEU A 66 -10.54 -4.65 -1.66
C LEU A 66 -10.20 -3.61 -0.59
N ILE A 67 -9.35 -3.98 0.36
CA ILE A 67 -8.63 -3.02 1.21
C ILE A 67 -7.20 -2.91 0.70
N LEU A 68 -6.76 -1.68 0.46
CA LEU A 68 -5.47 -1.37 -0.13
C LEU A 68 -4.66 -0.47 0.80
N CYS A 69 -3.48 -0.92 1.19
CA CYS A 69 -2.55 -0.20 2.05
C CYS A 69 -1.44 0.48 1.25
N ALA A 70 -1.43 1.81 1.25
CA ALA A 70 -0.48 2.63 0.50
C ALA A 70 0.33 3.53 1.46
N HIS A 71 1.60 3.19 1.70
CA HIS A 71 2.44 3.89 2.70
C HIS A 71 1.81 3.85 4.12
N ALA A 72 1.15 2.74 4.47
CA ALA A 72 0.52 2.58 5.78
C ALA A 72 1.54 2.11 6.83
N PHE A 73 1.67 2.85 7.95
CA PHE A 73 2.49 2.43 9.10
C PHE A 73 1.60 2.00 10.27
N VAL A 74 0.61 1.18 9.98
CA VAL A 74 -0.36 0.68 10.95
C VAL A 74 -0.64 -0.80 10.66
N PHE A 75 -0.78 -1.60 11.70
CA PHE A 75 -1.22 -2.98 11.56
C PHE A 75 -2.70 -3.00 11.22
N VAL A 76 -3.09 -3.80 10.21
CA VAL A 76 -4.50 -4.01 9.84
C VAL A 76 -4.98 -5.29 10.52
N PRO A 77 -5.80 -5.19 11.59
CA PRO A 77 -6.24 -6.37 12.33
C PRO A 77 -7.06 -7.32 11.45
N ALA A 78 -7.05 -8.62 11.76
CA ALA A 78 -7.80 -9.64 11.02
C ALA A 78 -9.28 -9.25 10.80
N HIS A 79 -9.96 -8.80 11.86
CA HIS A 79 -11.36 -8.39 11.77
C HIS A 79 -11.61 -7.16 10.87
N ILE A 80 -10.59 -6.36 10.55
CA ILE A 80 -10.66 -5.31 9.53
C ILE A 80 -10.35 -5.90 8.14
N ARG A 81 -9.32 -6.74 8.03
CA ARG A 81 -8.94 -7.40 6.76
C ARG A 81 -10.08 -8.26 6.20
N GLU A 82 -10.77 -9.00 7.06
CA GLU A 82 -11.87 -9.93 6.72
C GLU A 82 -13.16 -9.23 6.24
N GLN A 83 -13.27 -7.91 6.39
CA GLN A 83 -14.38 -7.13 5.82
C GLN A 83 -14.25 -6.92 4.31
N ALA A 84 -13.12 -7.32 3.74
CA ALA A 84 -12.90 -7.34 2.30
C ALA A 84 -12.43 -8.71 1.81
N ARG A 85 -12.69 -8.98 0.53
CA ARG A 85 -12.25 -10.23 -0.10
C ARG A 85 -10.73 -10.30 -0.22
N TYR A 86 -10.09 -9.15 -0.41
CA TYR A 86 -8.64 -9.02 -0.48
C TYR A 86 -8.17 -7.85 0.37
N CYS A 87 -7.03 -8.03 1.04
CA CYS A 87 -6.34 -6.95 1.76
C CYS A 87 -4.87 -6.97 1.35
N ILE A 88 -4.41 -5.95 0.63
CA ILE A 88 -3.05 -5.90 0.06
C ILE A 88 -2.31 -4.65 0.56
N GLY A 89 -0.98 -4.73 0.57
CA GLY A 89 -0.10 -3.60 0.86
C GLY A 89 1.01 -3.46 -0.17
N TYR A 90 1.63 -2.29 -0.20
CA TYR A 90 2.87 -2.05 -0.94
C TYR A 90 4.05 -1.90 0.02
N HIS A 91 5.11 -2.66 -0.23
CA HIS A 91 6.38 -2.57 0.48
C HIS A 91 7.52 -2.24 -0.49
N PRO A 92 8.38 -1.24 -0.22
CA PRO A 92 9.39 -0.76 -1.16
C PRO A 92 10.71 -1.53 -1.06
N SER A 93 10.62 -2.85 -1.17
CA SER A 93 11.75 -3.74 -1.42
C SER A 93 11.30 -4.94 -2.24
N LEU A 94 12.28 -5.76 -2.65
CA LEU A 94 12.01 -7.07 -3.22
C LEU A 94 11.80 -8.10 -2.10
N LEU A 95 10.62 -8.11 -1.48
CA LEU A 95 10.30 -9.08 -0.41
C LEU A 95 10.64 -10.53 -0.86
N PRO A 96 11.22 -11.36 0.03
CA PRO A 96 11.42 -11.15 1.47
C PRO A 96 12.61 -10.27 1.88
N LEU A 97 13.35 -9.67 0.94
CA LEU A 97 14.51 -8.82 1.27
C LEU A 97 14.07 -7.51 1.94
N HIS A 98 14.83 -7.05 2.93
CA HIS A 98 14.60 -5.78 3.66
C HIS A 98 13.15 -5.58 4.16
N PRO A 99 12.59 -6.49 4.98
CA PRO A 99 11.29 -6.29 5.58
C PRO A 99 11.35 -5.16 6.64
N GLY A 100 10.20 -4.62 7.00
CA GLY A 100 10.08 -3.59 8.02
C GLY A 100 10.26 -2.16 7.50
N ARG A 101 10.18 -1.19 8.43
CA ARG A 101 9.85 0.21 8.09
C ARG A 101 10.95 0.99 7.36
N HIS A 102 12.17 0.47 7.31
CA HIS A 102 13.35 1.18 6.81
C HIS A 102 13.91 0.60 5.51
N ALA A 103 13.15 -0.26 4.83
CA ALA A 103 13.55 -1.02 3.65
C ALA A 103 14.41 -0.27 2.61
N VAL A 104 14.01 0.96 2.26
CA VAL A 104 14.75 1.78 1.27
C VAL A 104 16.12 2.22 1.81
N ALA A 105 16.18 2.61 3.09
CA ALA A 105 17.43 2.98 3.73
C ALA A 105 18.33 1.75 3.94
N ASP A 106 17.74 0.61 4.29
CA ASP A 106 18.45 -0.64 4.51
C ASP A 106 19.10 -1.15 3.22
N ALA A 107 18.40 -1.12 2.08
CA ALA A 107 18.95 -1.48 0.77
C ALA A 107 20.13 -0.56 0.35
N VAL A 108 19.99 0.76 0.56
CA VAL A 108 21.08 1.71 0.26
C VAL A 108 22.28 1.49 1.19
N ALA A 109 22.04 1.26 2.48
CA ALA A 109 23.10 1.03 3.46
C ALA A 109 23.82 -0.30 3.26
N ALA A 110 23.12 -1.34 2.79
CA ALA A 110 23.71 -2.62 2.41
C ALA A 110 24.60 -2.53 1.15
N GLY A 111 24.52 -1.42 0.41
CA GLY A 111 25.25 -1.24 -0.85
C GLY A 111 24.64 -2.02 -2.01
N ASP A 112 23.34 -2.32 -1.94
CA ASP A 112 22.64 -3.03 -3.00
C ASP A 112 22.68 -2.23 -4.31
N ARG A 113 22.75 -2.97 -5.42
CA ARG A 113 22.67 -2.38 -6.76
C ARG A 113 21.27 -2.44 -7.35
N ILE A 114 20.46 -3.35 -6.84
CA ILE A 114 19.09 -3.61 -7.29
C ILE A 114 18.22 -3.62 -6.03
N THR A 115 17.08 -2.96 -6.12
CA THR A 115 15.98 -3.08 -5.18
C THR A 115 14.69 -3.15 -5.98
N GLY A 116 13.54 -2.94 -5.34
CA GLY A 116 12.26 -2.98 -6.01
C GLY A 116 11.12 -2.70 -5.07
N GLY A 117 9.94 -3.09 -5.50
CA GLY A 117 8.72 -2.92 -4.75
C GLY A 117 7.84 -4.14 -4.92
N THR A 118 7.17 -4.52 -3.84
CA THR A 118 6.30 -5.68 -3.78
C THR A 118 4.91 -5.26 -3.33
N VAL A 119 3.89 -5.66 -4.10
CA VAL A 119 2.50 -5.73 -3.62
C VAL A 119 2.25 -7.14 -3.12
N TYR A 120 1.77 -7.25 -1.89
CA TYR A 120 1.59 -8.51 -1.17
C TYR A 120 0.28 -8.52 -0.39
N HIS A 121 -0.21 -9.71 -0.06
CA HIS A 121 -1.40 -9.91 0.77
C HIS A 121 -1.05 -9.69 2.24
N LEU A 122 -1.86 -8.91 2.95
CA LEU A 122 -1.64 -8.62 4.36
C LEU A 122 -2.08 -9.79 5.24
N THR A 123 -1.17 -10.27 6.08
CA THR A 123 -1.38 -11.33 7.08
C THR A 123 -1.05 -10.80 8.48
N ASP A 124 -1.04 -11.69 9.48
CA ASP A 124 -0.55 -11.33 10.82
C ASP A 124 0.98 -11.25 10.89
N ALA A 125 1.68 -11.77 9.87
CA ALA A 125 3.13 -11.64 9.76
C ALA A 125 3.50 -10.28 9.15
N MET A 126 4.45 -9.59 9.76
CA MET A 126 5.00 -8.34 9.24
C MET A 126 5.70 -8.61 7.90
N ASP A 127 5.17 -8.02 6.82
CA ASP A 127 5.69 -8.13 5.45
C ASP A 127 5.87 -9.57 4.94
N GLY A 128 5.21 -10.55 5.57
CA GLY A 128 5.43 -11.98 5.32
C GLY A 128 4.30 -12.68 4.57
N GLY A 129 3.35 -11.94 4.00
CA GLY A 129 2.25 -12.53 3.25
C GLY A 129 2.58 -12.80 1.78
N PRO A 130 1.77 -13.62 1.07
CA PRO A 130 2.01 -13.98 -0.32
C PRO A 130 2.18 -12.76 -1.24
N ILE A 131 3.09 -12.86 -2.20
CA ILE A 131 3.38 -11.84 -3.21
C ILE A 131 2.31 -11.88 -4.30
N ALA A 132 1.79 -10.71 -4.67
CA ALA A 132 0.87 -10.55 -5.79
C ALA A 132 1.60 -10.07 -7.05
N PHE A 133 2.38 -9.00 -6.90
CA PHE A 133 3.16 -8.42 -7.99
C PHE A 133 4.43 -7.80 -7.43
N GLN A 134 5.48 -7.83 -8.24
CA GLN A 134 6.78 -7.29 -7.88
C GLN A 134 7.43 -6.68 -9.11
N ASP A 135 8.19 -5.62 -8.91
CA ASP A 135 9.03 -5.02 -9.94
C ASP A 135 10.34 -4.51 -9.30
N TRP A 136 11.34 -4.24 -10.13
CA TRP A 136 12.70 -3.94 -9.69
C TRP A 136 13.27 -2.68 -10.34
N CYS A 137 14.25 -2.08 -9.69
CA CYS A 137 15.02 -0.97 -10.25
C CYS A 137 16.47 -0.95 -9.75
N PHE A 138 17.33 -0.24 -10.47
CA PHE A 138 18.69 0.02 -10.03
C PHE A 138 18.74 1.13 -8.96
N ILE A 139 19.59 0.93 -7.95
CA ILE A 139 20.03 1.98 -7.04
C ILE A 139 21.16 2.76 -7.72
N GLY A 140 20.96 4.06 -7.88
CA GLY A 140 21.95 4.95 -8.48
C GLY A 140 23.20 5.08 -7.61
N LYS A 141 24.37 5.28 -8.23
CA LYS A 141 25.61 5.51 -7.49
C LYS A 141 25.50 6.77 -6.65
N GLY A 142 25.64 6.63 -5.32
CA GLY A 142 25.56 7.75 -4.38
C GLY A 142 24.13 8.29 -4.19
N GLU A 143 23.12 7.56 -4.66
CA GLU A 143 21.73 7.93 -4.50
C GLU A 143 21.30 7.85 -3.03
N THR A 144 20.57 8.86 -2.55
CA THR A 144 20.00 8.83 -1.20
C THR A 144 18.69 8.03 -1.17
N PRO A 145 18.27 7.48 -0.02
CA PRO A 145 16.98 6.79 0.08
C PRO A 145 15.79 7.65 -0.38
N ALA A 146 15.85 8.96 -0.15
CA ALA A 146 14.79 9.88 -0.57
C ALA A 146 14.76 10.08 -2.09
N ASP A 147 15.92 10.11 -2.75
CA ASP A 147 16.01 10.24 -4.21
C ASP A 147 15.52 8.96 -4.89
N LEU A 148 15.95 7.79 -4.39
CA LEU A 148 15.50 6.49 -4.85
C LEU A 148 13.97 6.34 -4.71
N TRP A 149 13.41 6.75 -3.58
CA TRP A 149 11.95 6.76 -3.38
C TRP A 149 11.23 7.65 -4.39
N ARG A 150 11.68 8.91 -4.54
CA ARG A 150 11.01 9.87 -5.44
C ARG A 150 11.12 9.47 -6.91
N ARG A 151 12.28 8.95 -7.33
CA ARG A 151 12.58 8.61 -8.72
C ARG A 151 11.91 7.30 -9.14
N ALA A 152 11.94 6.26 -8.30
CA ALA A 152 11.59 4.91 -8.70
C ALA A 152 10.56 4.23 -7.78
N LEU A 153 10.83 4.10 -6.48
CA LEU A 153 10.01 3.23 -5.61
C LEU A 153 8.61 3.78 -5.32
N GLY A 154 8.43 5.10 -5.27
CA GLY A 154 7.13 5.73 -5.14
C GLY A 154 6.26 5.48 -6.38
N PRO A 155 6.70 5.91 -7.58
CA PRO A 155 5.99 5.64 -8.84
C PRO A 155 5.70 4.15 -9.07
N MET A 156 6.69 3.28 -8.85
CA MET A 156 6.52 1.81 -8.95
C MET A 156 5.41 1.30 -8.01
N GLY A 157 5.37 1.80 -6.76
CA GLY A 157 4.32 1.43 -5.83
C GLY A 157 2.92 1.81 -6.32
N LEU A 158 2.77 2.98 -6.94
CA LEU A 158 1.51 3.38 -7.56
C LEU A 158 1.14 2.42 -8.69
N GLU A 159 2.06 2.17 -9.62
CA GLU A 159 1.83 1.30 -10.78
C GLU A 159 1.45 -0.14 -10.37
N LEU A 160 2.15 -0.72 -9.39
CA LEU A 160 1.86 -2.07 -8.90
C LEU A 160 0.52 -2.17 -8.18
N LEU A 161 0.15 -1.16 -7.39
CA LEU A 161 -1.14 -1.10 -6.70
C LEU A 161 -2.31 -0.98 -7.70
N LEU A 162 -2.14 -0.15 -8.73
CA LEU A 162 -3.11 -0.03 -9.82
C LEU A 162 -3.21 -1.34 -10.60
N LYS A 163 -2.08 -1.97 -10.95
CA LYS A 163 -2.04 -3.28 -11.60
C LYS A 163 -2.80 -4.34 -10.80
N ALA A 164 -2.62 -4.39 -9.47
CA ALA A 164 -3.35 -5.33 -8.62
C ALA A 164 -4.86 -5.08 -8.62
N THR A 165 -5.26 -3.80 -8.60
CA THR A 165 -6.67 -3.39 -8.67
C THR A 165 -7.29 -3.74 -10.02
N ASP A 166 -6.61 -3.44 -11.12
CA ASP A 166 -7.05 -3.77 -12.48
C ASP A 166 -7.15 -5.29 -12.68
N HIS A 167 -6.16 -6.03 -12.19
CA HIS A 167 -6.16 -7.49 -12.28
C HIS A 167 -7.36 -8.09 -11.55
N LEU A 168 -7.68 -7.59 -10.35
CA LEU A 168 -8.89 -8.01 -9.63
C LEU A 168 -10.17 -7.66 -10.40
N ALA A 169 -10.25 -6.45 -10.96
CA ALA A 169 -11.43 -6.00 -11.71
C ALA A 169 -11.68 -6.83 -12.98
N VAL A 170 -10.62 -7.19 -13.70
CA VAL A 170 -10.70 -7.91 -14.98
C VAL A 170 -10.83 -9.42 -14.79
N TYR A 171 -10.04 -10.00 -13.89
CA TYR A 171 -9.93 -11.47 -13.77
C TYR A 171 -10.63 -12.03 -12.53
N GLY A 172 -11.07 -11.19 -11.60
CA GLY A 172 -11.80 -11.62 -10.40
C GLY A 172 -10.92 -12.24 -9.30
N PHE A 173 -9.60 -12.12 -9.40
CA PHE A 173 -8.64 -12.53 -8.36
C PHE A 173 -7.36 -11.68 -8.38
N ILE A 174 -6.59 -11.73 -7.29
CA ILE A 174 -5.22 -11.20 -7.20
C ILE A 174 -4.28 -12.40 -7.01
N PRO A 175 -3.18 -12.53 -7.78
CA PRO A 175 -2.20 -13.60 -7.61
C PRO A 175 -1.64 -13.65 -6.18
N ALA A 176 -1.23 -14.83 -5.74
CA ALA A 176 -0.67 -15.05 -4.41
C ALA A 176 0.39 -16.15 -4.48
N GLU A 177 1.65 -15.76 -4.52
CA GLU A 177 2.81 -16.65 -4.47
C GLU A 177 3.47 -16.56 -3.10
N GLU A 178 3.66 -17.68 -2.42
CA GLU A 178 4.29 -17.69 -1.09
C GLU A 178 5.73 -17.18 -1.18
N GLN A 179 6.16 -16.43 -0.16
CA GLN A 179 7.54 -15.98 -0.09
C GLN A 179 8.46 -17.17 0.23
N GLU A 180 9.53 -17.35 -0.55
CA GLU A 180 10.59 -18.32 -0.23
C GLU A 180 11.48 -17.75 0.88
N LEU A 181 11.28 -18.23 2.11
CA LEU A 181 12.02 -17.82 3.33
C LEU A 181 13.37 -18.51 3.49
#